data_AF-A0A839NIA1-F1
#
_entry.id   AF-A0A839NIA1-F1
#
_cell.length_a   1.000
_cell.length_b   1.000
_cell.length_c   1.000
_cell.angle_alpha   90.00
_cell.angle_beta   90.00
_cell.angle_gamma   90.00
#
_symmetry.space_group_name_H-M   'P 1'
#
loop_
_entity.id
_entity.type
_entity.pdbx_description
1 polymer ?
#
loop_
_entity_poly.entity_id
_entity_poly.type
_entity_poly.pdbx_seq_one_letter_code
_entity_poly.pdbx_strand_id
1 'polypeptide(L)' 'MTIGTFSENGPTKCSGLEIKQYSEQALIAEFNNGFDKIRCTTENHITPFDTIQNFLFCSFKRKI' A
#
# COMPACT_ATOMS: atom_id res chain seq x y z
N MET A 1 9.41 6.64 -7.62
CA MET A 1 8.05 6.13 -7.91
C MET A 1 7.36 5.88 -6.58
N THR A 2 6.11 6.30 -6.43
CA THR A 2 5.33 6.11 -5.21
C THR A 2 4.13 5.24 -5.53
N ILE A 3 3.89 4.23 -4.69
CA ILE A 3 2.77 3.29 -4.81
C ILE A 3 1.95 3.40 -3.53
N GLY A 4 0.63 3.53 -3.68
CA GLY A 4 -0.34 3.48 -2.58
C GLY A 4 -1.23 2.26 -2.73
N THR A 5 -1.37 1.49 -1.66
CA THR A 5 -2.26 0.32 -1.59
C THR A 5 -3.05 0.35 -0.28
N PHE A 6 -4.08 -0.49 -0.15
CA PHE A 6 -4.58 -0.84 1.18
C PHE A 6 -3.52 -1.65 1.93
N SER A 7 -3.35 -1.36 3.21
CA SER A 7 -2.50 -2.19 4.07
C SER A 7 -3.22 -3.47 4.46
N GLU A 8 -2.54 -4.39 5.15
CA GLU A 8 -3.17 -5.59 5.74
C GLU A 8 -4.30 -5.27 6.74
N ASN A 9 -4.34 -4.06 7.28
CA ASN A 9 -5.40 -3.58 8.17
C ASN A 9 -6.48 -2.77 7.43
N GLY A 10 -6.38 -2.65 6.11
CA GLY A 10 -7.37 -2.00 5.25
C GLY A 10 -8.61 -2.86 4.96
N PRO A 11 -9.51 -2.39 4.08
CA PRO A 11 -10.62 -3.18 3.58
C PRO A 11 -10.14 -4.33 2.68
N THR A 12 -10.89 -5.43 2.67
CA THR A 12 -10.69 -6.57 1.75
C THR A 12 -11.41 -6.40 0.41
N LYS A 13 -12.33 -5.42 0.32
CA LYS A 13 -13.11 -5.12 -0.88
C LYS A 13 -13.09 -3.64 -1.24
N CYS A 14 -13.12 -3.37 -2.54
CA CYS A 14 -13.33 -2.03 -3.07
C CYS A 14 -14.35 -2.10 -4.22
N SER A 15 -15.40 -1.27 -4.18
CA SER A 15 -16.50 -1.28 -5.15
C SER A 15 -17.14 -2.67 -5.34
N GLY A 16 -17.22 -3.46 -4.27
CA GLY A 16 -17.78 -4.81 -4.27
C GLY A 16 -16.84 -5.92 -4.77
N LEU A 17 -15.65 -5.57 -5.28
CA LEU A 17 -14.66 -6.53 -5.76
C LEU A 17 -13.66 -6.88 -4.65
N GLU A 18 -13.27 -8.14 -4.56
CA GLU A 18 -12.12 -8.58 -3.73
C GLU A 18 -10.86 -7.86 -4.20
N ILE A 19 -10.09 -7.31 -3.26
CA ILE A 19 -8.81 -6.67 -3.54
C ILE A 19 -7.69 -7.39 -2.79
N LYS A 20 -6.45 -7.18 -3.24
CA LYS A 20 -5.26 -7.64 -2.54
C LYS A 20 -4.68 -6.51 -1.70
N GLN A 21 -4.57 -6.75 -0.41
CA GLN A 21 -3.84 -5.89 0.53
C GLN A 21 -2.36 -6.22 0.49
N TYR A 22 -1.52 -5.27 0.91
CA TYR A 22 -0.08 -5.47 0.95
C TYR A 22 0.49 -5.06 2.31
N SER A 23 1.36 -5.90 2.85
CA SER A 23 2.36 -5.48 3.84
C SER A 23 3.49 -4.72 3.16
N GLU A 24 4.27 -3.99 3.96
CA GLU A 24 5.51 -3.39 3.48
C GLU A 24 6.43 -4.46 2.86
N GLN A 25 6.61 -5.60 3.52
CA GLN A 25 7.48 -6.68 3.05
C GLN A 25 6.98 -7.29 1.74
N ALA A 26 5.67 -7.55 1.63
CA ALA A 26 5.09 -8.07 0.41
C ALA A 26 5.26 -7.10 -0.76
N LEU A 27 5.01 -5.80 -0.54
CA LEU A 27 5.15 -4.79 -1.58
C LEU A 27 6.61 -4.61 -2.00
N ILE A 28 7.56 -4.63 -1.07
CA ILE A 28 8.99 -4.63 -1.40
C ILE A 28 9.34 -5.84 -2.27
N ALA A 29 8.85 -7.04 -1.93
CA ALA A 29 9.16 -8.26 -2.67
C ALA A 29 8.70 -8.18 -4.14
N GLU A 30 7.51 -7.63 -4.41
CA GLU A 30 7.00 -7.44 -5.78
C GLU A 30 7.88 -6.49 -6.61
N PHE A 31 8.43 -5.44 -5.99
CA PHE A 31 9.23 -4.42 -6.68
C PHE A 31 10.74 -4.64 -6.61
N ASN A 32 11.21 -5.66 -5.87
CA ASN A 32 12.64 -5.88 -5.64
C ASN A 32 13.41 -6.18 -6.95
N ASN A 33 12.72 -6.64 -7.99
CA ASN A 33 13.30 -6.82 -9.32
C ASN A 33 13.37 -5.49 -10.09
N GLY A 34 14.31 -4.63 -9.70
CA GLY A 34 14.61 -3.37 -10.41
C GLY A 34 14.35 -2.11 -9.60
N PHE A 35 13.84 -2.23 -8.37
CA PHE A 35 13.67 -1.09 -7.48
C PHE A 35 14.15 -1.37 -6.05
N ASP A 36 14.71 -0.33 -5.43
CA ASP A 36 15.02 -0.29 -4.00
C ASP A 36 13.98 0.53 -3.25
N LYS A 37 13.58 0.06 -2.08
CA LYS A 37 12.76 0.85 -1.15
C LYS A 37 13.52 2.09 -0.70
N ILE A 38 12.84 3.23 -0.72
CA ILE A 38 13.26 4.46 -0.05
C ILE A 38 12.59 4.56 1.33
N ARG A 39 11.25 4.49 1.37
CA ARG A 39 10.46 4.63 2.60
C ARG A 39 9.08 4.02 2.40
N CYS A 40 8.50 3.49 3.48
CA CYS A 40 7.08 3.18 3.56
C CYS A 40 6.45 3.88 4.77
N THR A 41 5.16 4.18 4.70
CA THR A 41 4.36 4.71 5.81
C THR A 41 2.94 4.17 5.72
N THR A 42 2.30 3.96 6.86
CA THR A 42 0.87 3.63 6.92
C THR A 42 0.10 4.85 7.37
N GLU A 43 -1.07 5.04 6.77
CA GLU A 43 -1.92 6.21 7.05
C GLU A 43 -3.37 5.75 7.25
N ASN A 44 -4.00 6.27 8.31
CA ASN A 44 -5.44 6.11 8.53
C ASN A 44 -6.19 7.23 7.81
N HIS A 45 -6.98 6.87 6.82
CA HIS A 45 -7.85 7.80 6.12
C HIS A 45 -9.28 7.68 6.67
N ILE A 46 -9.81 8.77 7.22
CA ILE A 46 -11.22 8.85 7.62
C ILE A 46 -12.03 9.26 6.40
N THR A 47 -12.94 8.39 5.98
CA THR A 47 -13.83 8.65 4.84
C THR A 47 -14.92 9.66 5.22
N PRO A 48 -15.59 10.31 4.25
CA PRO A 48 -16.73 11.18 4.52
C PRO A 48 -17.89 10.52 5.27
N PHE A 49 -17.93 9.19 5.33
CA PHE A 49 -18.94 8.39 6.05
C PHE A 49 -18.45 7.95 7.44
N ASP A 50 -17.40 8.58 7.97
CA ASP A 50 -16.83 8.33 9.31
C ASP A 50 -16.34 6.88 9.54
N THR A 51 -15.81 6.26 8.48
CA THR A 51 -15.12 4.96 8.56
C THR A 51 -13.63 5.13 8.28
N ILE A 52 -12.80 4.27 8.88
CA ILE A 52 -11.35 4.30 8.71
C ILE A 52 -10.93 3.31 7.61
N GLN A 53 -10.13 3.78 6.66
CA GLN A 53 -9.40 2.95 5.71
C GLN A 53 -7.90 3.09 5.97
N ASN A 54 -7.21 1.97 6.22
CA ASN A 54 -5.77 1.96 6.44
C ASN A 54 -5.03 1.74 5.11
N PHE A 55 -4.20 2.71 4.75
CA PHE A 55 -3.38 2.69 3.53
C PHE A 55 -1.91 2.44 3.86
N LEU A 56 -1.21 1.84 2.91
CA LEU A 56 0.25 1.73 2.88
C LEU A 56 0.76 2.52 1.67
N PHE A 57 1.68 3.44 1.92
CA PHE A 57 2.38 4.19 0.87
C PHE A 57 3.86 3.85 0.91
N CYS A 58 4.39 3.35 -0.21
CA CYS A 58 5.81 3.06 -0.36
C CYS A 58 6.41 3.83 -1.52
N SER A 59 7.59 4.40 -1.29
CA SER A 59 8.41 5.10 -2.29
C SER A 59 9.61 4.24 -2.65
N PHE A 60 9.89 4.13 -3.95
CA PHE A 60 10.96 3.32 -4.51
C PHE A 60 11.82 4.12 -5.49
N LYS A 61 13.12 3.81 -5.52
CA LYS A 61 14.08 4.26 -6.55
C LYS A 61 14.40 3.11 -7.49
N ARG A 62 14.63 3.39 -8.77
CA ARG A 62 15.08 2.37 -9.72
C ARG A 62 16.52 1.95 -9.37
N LYS A 63 16.79 0.65 -9.36
CA LYS A 63 18.16 0.11 -9.31
C LYS A 63 18.86 0.47 -10.62
N ILE A 64 20.10 0.97 -10.53
CA ILE A 64 20.94 1.28 -11.69
C ILE A 64 21.81 0.06 -11.98
#